data_AF-A0A8J4R617-F1
#
_entry.id   AF-A0A8J4R617-F1
#
_cell.length_a   1.000
_cell.length_b   1.000
_cell.length_c   1.000
_cell.angle_alpha   90.00
_cell.angle_beta   90.00
_cell.angle_gamma   90.00
#
_symmetry.space_group_name_H-M   'P 1'
#
loop_
_entity.id
_entity.type
_entity.pdbx_description
1 polymer ?
#
loop_
_entity_poly.entity_id
_entity_poly.type
_entity_poly.pdbx_seq_one_letter_code
_entity_poly.pdbx_strand_id
1 'polypeptide(L)'
;MGVKNLWDILESCKKTLPLHHLQNKRVCIDLSCWMVQLQNVSKSHSCMKEKVYLRGLFHRLRAFIAVNCTIVFVTDGSIPAIKLSTYRRRLNSGSEAGYSR
;
A
#
# COMPACT_ATOMS: atom_id res chain seq x y z
N MET A 1 6.25 3.92 1.54
CA MET A 1 6.70 3.36 2.84
C MET A 1 7.69 2.25 2.55
N GLY A 2 8.75 2.09 3.35
CA GLY A 2 9.76 1.05 3.14
C GLY A 2 11.19 1.55 3.31
N VAL A 3 12.14 0.69 2.98
CA VAL A 3 13.58 1.00 2.94
C VAL A 3 13.90 1.62 1.57
N LYS A 4 14.67 2.71 1.55
CA LYS A 4 15.06 3.39 0.30
C LYS A 4 15.92 2.45 -0.55
N ASN A 5 15.65 2.40 -1.86
CA ASN A 5 16.40 1.66 -2.88
C ASN A 5 16.51 0.14 -2.65
N LEU A 6 15.73 -0.43 -1.73
CA LEU A 6 15.81 -1.87 -1.42
C LEU A 6 15.43 -2.74 -2.63
N TRP A 7 14.42 -2.32 -3.39
CA TRP A 7 13.94 -3.08 -4.54
C TRP A 7 14.94 -3.09 -5.70
N ASP A 8 15.67 -1.99 -5.91
CA ASP A 8 16.71 -1.91 -6.95
C ASP A 8 17.85 -2.90 -6.67
N ILE A 9 18.19 -3.08 -5.39
CA ILE A 9 19.22 -4.05 -4.96
C ILE A 9 18.72 -5.49 -5.13
N LEU A 10 17.44 -5.76 -4.86
CA LEU A 10 16.85 -7.11 -4.93
C LEU A 10 16.37 -7.51 -6.33
N GLU A 11 16.51 -6.64 -7.32
CA GLU A 11 16.01 -6.80 -8.68
C GLU A 11 16.50 -8.11 -9.33
N SER A 12 17.77 -8.48 -9.15
CA SER A 12 18.36 -9.69 -9.72
C SER A 12 17.78 -10.99 -9.17
N CYS A 13 17.14 -10.95 -8.00
CA CYS A 13 16.57 -12.13 -7.33
C CYS A 13 15.05 -12.22 -7.47
N LYS A 14 14.40 -11.24 -8.12
CA LYS A 14 12.93 -11.22 -8.21
C LYS A 14 12.40 -12.34 -9.11
N LYS A 15 11.22 -12.85 -8.75
CA LYS A 15 10.48 -13.81 -9.57
C LYS A 15 9.04 -13.35 -9.73
N THR A 16 8.61 -13.16 -10.97
CA THR A 16 7.21 -12.87 -11.28
C THR A 16 6.47 -14.19 -11.41
N LEU A 17 5.45 -14.39 -10.58
CA LEU A 17 4.61 -15.58 -10.60
C LEU A 17 3.16 -15.20 -10.89
N PRO A 18 2.43 -16.04 -11.64
CA PRO A 18 1.00 -15.82 -11.87
C PRO A 18 0.21 -16.01 -10.58
N LEU A 19 -0.93 -15.31 -10.47
CA LEU A 19 -1.74 -15.27 -9.24
C LEU A 19 -2.22 -16.66 -8.78
N HIS A 20 -2.39 -17.61 -9.70
CA HIS A 20 -2.78 -18.98 -9.38
C HIS A 20 -1.81 -19.70 -8.44
N HIS A 21 -0.54 -19.26 -8.34
CA HIS A 21 0.41 -19.80 -7.35
C HIS A 21 -0.06 -19.58 -5.91
N LEU A 22 -0.97 -18.64 -5.67
CA LEU A 22 -1.57 -18.40 -4.36
C LEU A 22 -2.85 -19.21 -4.12
N GLN A 23 -3.26 -20.06 -5.07
CA GLN A 23 -4.51 -20.81 -4.96
C GLN A 23 -4.56 -21.63 -3.66
N ASN A 24 -5.72 -21.56 -2.97
CA ASN A 24 -5.95 -22.22 -1.68
C ASN A 24 -5.01 -21.79 -0.54
N LYS A 25 -4.24 -20.70 -0.69
CA LYS A 25 -3.33 -20.22 0.37
C LYS A 25 -4.02 -19.19 1.26
N ARG A 26 -3.49 -19.05 2.48
CA ARG A 26 -3.81 -17.94 3.39
C ARG A 26 -2.85 -16.80 3.12
N VAL A 27 -3.37 -15.61 2.82
CA VAL A 27 -2.58 -14.43 2.47
C VAL A 27 -2.84 -13.31 3.47
N CYS A 28 -1.78 -12.87 4.16
CA CYS A 28 -1.83 -11.67 4.99
C CYS A 28 -1.65 -10.43 4.12
N ILE A 29 -2.60 -9.51 4.20
CA ILE A 29 -2.61 -8.26 3.43
C ILE A 29 -2.35 -7.10 4.39
N ASP A 30 -1.29 -6.34 4.14
CA ASP A 30 -1.07 -5.03 4.76
C ASP A 30 -2.10 -4.04 4.21
N LEU A 31 -3.20 -3.89 4.94
CA LEU A 31 -4.32 -3.06 4.55
C LEU A 31 -3.98 -1.57 4.67
N SER A 32 -3.22 -1.18 5.69
CA SER A 32 -2.79 0.22 5.89
C SER A 32 -2.02 0.73 4.68
N CYS A 33 -1.08 -0.06 4.16
CA CYS A 33 -0.30 0.29 2.98
C CYS A 33 -1.17 0.37 1.72
N TRP A 34 -2.07 -0.60 1.51
CA TRP A 34 -2.99 -0.58 0.36
C TRP A 34 -3.90 0.65 0.36
N MET A 35 -4.46 1.02 1.51
CA MET A 35 -5.34 2.16 1.62
C MET A 35 -4.62 3.46 1.26
N VAL A 36 -3.40 3.67 1.74
CA VAL A 36 -2.58 4.85 1.37
C VAL A 36 -2.29 4.88 -0.13
N GLN A 37 -1.90 3.76 -0.73
CA GLN A 37 -1.65 3.68 -2.17
C GLN A 37 -2.91 4.03 -2.99
N LEU A 38 -4.04 3.42 -2.65
CA LEU A 38 -5.31 3.60 -3.33
C LEU A 38 -5.85 5.04 -3.18
N GLN A 39 -5.68 5.64 -2.00
CA GLN A 39 -6.02 7.04 -1.76
C GLN A 39 -5.14 8.00 -2.56
N ASN A 40 -3.84 7.72 -2.71
CA ASN A 40 -2.94 8.55 -3.51
C ASN A 40 -3.34 8.55 -4.99
N VAL A 41 -3.73 7.40 -5.54
CA VAL A 41 -4.28 7.31 -6.91
C VAL A 41 -5.61 8.05 -7.03
N SER A 42 -6.44 8.02 -5.97
CA SER A 42 -7.71 8.74 -5.95
C SER A 42 -7.54 10.26 -6.00
N LYS A 43 -6.41 10.80 -5.50
CA LYS A 43 -6.12 12.25 -5.51
C LYS A 43 -5.69 12.78 -6.87
N SER A 44 -5.08 11.94 -7.73
CA SER A 44 -4.65 12.34 -9.07
C SER A 44 -5.78 12.35 -10.10
N HIS A 45 -6.85 11.59 -9.84
CA HIS A 45 -8.07 11.64 -10.64
C HIS A 45 -9.01 12.69 -10.03
N SER A 46 -9.34 13.74 -10.78
CA SER A 46 -10.20 14.88 -10.41
C SER A 46 -11.64 14.55 -9.99
N CYS A 47 -11.95 13.28 -9.75
CA CYS A 47 -13.26 12.82 -9.31
C CYS A 47 -13.37 12.84 -7.79
N MET A 48 -13.57 14.03 -7.21
CA MET A 48 -13.79 14.22 -5.77
C MET A 48 -15.06 13.53 -5.22
N LYS A 49 -15.86 12.87 -6.07
CA LYS A 49 -17.11 12.18 -5.69
C LYS A 49 -17.06 10.66 -5.71
N GLU A 50 -16.06 10.03 -6.32
CA GLU A 50 -15.99 8.57 -6.37
C GLU A 50 -15.08 8.00 -5.28
N LYS A 51 -15.58 7.00 -4.54
CA LYS A 51 -14.80 6.21 -3.58
C LYS A 51 -13.86 5.25 -4.33
N VAL A 52 -12.98 5.80 -5.19
CA VAL A 52 -12.07 5.05 -6.08
C VAL A 52 -11.22 4.06 -5.29
N TYR A 53 -10.80 4.42 -4.08
CA TYR A 53 -10.07 3.52 -3.19
C TYR A 53 -10.88 2.26 -2.81
N LEU A 54 -12.20 2.36 -2.57
CA LEU A 54 -13.03 1.18 -2.29
C LEU A 54 -13.18 0.30 -3.52
N ARG A 55 -13.36 0.90 -4.70
CA ARG A 55 -13.42 0.16 -5.96
C ARG A 55 -12.11 -0.60 -6.22
N GLY A 56 -10.97 0.06 -6.03
CA GLY A 56 -9.65 -0.56 -6.18
C GLY A 56 -9.43 -1.69 -5.19
N LEU A 57 -9.82 -1.50 -3.92
CA LEU A 57 -9.77 -2.56 -2.91
C LEU A 57 -10.65 -3.74 -3.31
N PHE A 58 -11.91 -3.50 -3.68
CA PHE A 58 -12.85 -4.53 -4.11
C PHE A 58 -12.29 -5.40 -5.24
N HIS A 59 -11.71 -4.79 -6.27
CA HIS A 59 -11.13 -5.53 -7.40
C HIS A 59 -9.90 -6.36 -6.99
N ARG A 60 -9.04 -5.85 -6.10
CA ARG A 60 -7.91 -6.63 -5.56
C ARG A 60 -8.42 -7.86 -4.79
N LEU A 61 -9.41 -7.68 -3.91
CA LEU A 61 -9.98 -8.79 -3.13
C LEU A 61 -10.67 -9.82 -4.01
N ARG A 62 -11.44 -9.38 -5.01
CA ARG A 62 -12.07 -10.27 -5.99
C ARG A 62 -11.03 -11.19 -6.65
N ALA A 63 -9.86 -10.67 -7.00
CA ALA A 63 -8.80 -11.47 -7.64
C ALA A 63 -8.28 -12.59 -6.73
N PHE A 64 -8.07 -12.32 -5.44
CA PHE A 64 -7.67 -13.32 -4.46
C PHE A 64 -8.77 -14.36 -4.18
N ILE A 65 -10.02 -13.91 -4.03
CA ILE A 65 -11.16 -14.81 -3.80
C ILE A 65 -11.38 -15.73 -5.02
N ALA A 66 -11.20 -15.22 -6.24
CA ALA A 66 -11.33 -16.01 -7.47
C ALA A 66 -10.35 -17.19 -7.54
N VAL A 67 -9.21 -17.12 -6.85
CA VAL A 67 -8.26 -18.23 -6.69
C VAL A 67 -8.39 -18.94 -5.33
N ASN A 68 -9.53 -18.79 -4.65
CA ASN A 68 -9.82 -19.43 -3.37
C ASN A 68 -8.76 -19.14 -2.27
N CYS A 69 -8.20 -17.93 -2.26
CA CYS A 69 -7.35 -17.49 -1.16
C CYS A 69 -8.19 -17.17 0.08
N THR A 70 -7.71 -17.57 1.25
CA THR A 70 -8.20 -17.02 2.52
C THR A 70 -7.43 -15.74 2.82
N ILE A 71 -8.15 -14.63 2.96
CA ILE A 71 -7.55 -13.30 3.16
C ILE A 71 -7.55 -12.97 4.65
N VAL A 72 -6.41 -12.52 5.17
CA VAL A 72 -6.28 -11.97 6.53
C VAL A 72 -5.80 -10.53 6.41
N PHE A 73 -6.65 -9.58 6.80
CA PHE A 73 -6.26 -8.17 6.84
C PHE A 73 -5.43 -7.88 8.09
N VAL A 74 -4.33 -7.16 7.89
CA VAL A 74 -3.48 -6.65 8.96
C VAL A 74 -3.42 -5.14 8.80
N THR A 75 -3.74 -4.43 9.89
CA THR A 75 -3.70 -2.98 9.96
C THR A 75 -2.64 -2.55 10.95
N ASP A 76 -2.04 -1.38 10.70
CA ASP A 76 -1.15 -0.74 11.66
C ASP A 76 -1.88 -0.42 12.97
N GLY A 77 -1.21 -0.69 14.09
CA GLY A 77 -1.59 -0.18 15.40
C GLY A 77 -0.86 1.13 15.72
N SER A 78 -0.45 1.28 16.98
CA SER A 78 0.33 2.44 17.42
C SER A 78 1.70 2.51 16.73
N ILE A 79 2.15 3.73 16.46
CA ILE A 79 3.47 3.97 15.85
C ILE A 79 4.56 3.59 16.87
N PRO A 80 5.50 2.69 16.52
CA PRO A 80 6.60 2.34 17.42
C PRO A 80 7.48 3.55 17.77
N ALA A 81 7.97 3.61 19.01
CA ALA A 81 8.75 4.75 19.52
C ALA A 81 9.94 5.12 18.63
N ILE A 82 10.70 4.12 18.15
CA ILE A 82 11.85 4.30 17.27
C ILE A 82 11.51 4.98 15.93
N LYS A 83 10.26 4.84 15.46
CA LYS A 83 9.80 5.42 14.19
C LYS A 83 9.33 6.86 14.34
N LEU A 84 9.04 7.33 15.56
CA LEU A 84 8.37 8.61 15.82
C LEU A 84 9.13 9.82 15.29
N SER A 85 10.43 9.94 15.59
CA SER A 85 11.24 11.09 15.17
C SER A 85 11.30 11.20 13.65
N THR A 86 11.54 10.08 12.97
CA THR A 86 11.60 10.02 11.50
C THR A 86 10.22 10.22 10.86
N TYR A 87 9.16 9.71 11.49
CA TYR A 87 7.79 9.93 11.05
C TYR A 87 7.42 11.41 11.08
N ARG A 88 7.67 12.10 12.21
CA ARG A 88 7.43 13.55 12.35
C ARG A 88 8.18 14.36 11.31
N ARG A 89 9.47 14.07 11.11
CA ARG A 89 10.28 14.73 10.08
C ARG A 89 9.67 14.59 8.69
N ARG A 90 9.18 13.40 8.32
CA ARG A 90 8.57 13.15 7.01
C ARG A 90 7.22 13.84 6.83
N LEU A 91 6.43 14.00 7.90
CA LEU A 91 5.19 14.79 7.84
C LEU A 91 5.51 16.27 7.60
N ASN A 92 6.49 16.82 8.33
CA ASN A 92 6.86 18.24 8.22
C ASN A 92 7.45 18.59 6.85
N SER A 93 8.27 17.69 6.26
CA SER A 93 8.82 17.90 4.91
C SER A 93 7.76 17.93 3.80
N GLY A 94 6.54 17.42 4.05
CA GLY A 94 5.42 17.54 3.10
C GLY A 94 4.77 18.92 3.07
N SER A 95 5.05 19.77 4.07
CA SER A 95 4.46 21.12 4.20
C SER A 95 5.32 22.23 3.55
N GLU A 96 6.62 22.01 3.37
CA GLU A 96 7.52 23.02 2.77
C GLU A 96 7.45 23.09 1.24
N ALA A 97 6.92 22.05 0.57
CA ALA A 97 6.79 22.04 -0.90
C ALA A 97 5.60 22.89 -1.45
N GLY A 98 4.83 23.54 -0.57
CA GLY A 98 3.71 24.43 -0.93
C GLY A 98 3.96 25.92 -0.67
N TYR A 99 5.14 26.30 -0.19
CA TYR A 99 5.50 27.68 0.12
C TYR A 99 6.86 28.05 -0.48
N SER A 100 6.95 27.96 -1.80
CA SER A 100 7.97 28.68 -2.57
C SER A 100 7.24 29.35 -3.72
N ARG A 101 6.91 30.63 -3.47
CA ARG A 101 6.63 31.61 -4.53
C ARG A 101 7.89 31.85 -5.33
#